data_AF-A0A6H1JQW4-F1
#
_entry.id   AF-A0A6H1JQW4-F1
#
_cell.length_a   1.000
_cell.length_b   1.000
_cell.length_c   1.000
_cell.angle_alpha   90.00
_cell.angle_beta   90.00
_cell.angle_gamma   90.00
#
_symmetry.space_group_name_H-M   'P 1'
#
loop_
_entity.id
_entity.type
_entity.pdbx_description
1 polymer ?
#
loop_
_entity_poly.entity_id
_entity_poly.type
_entity_poly.pdbx_seq_one_letter_code
_entity_poly.pdbx_strand_id
1 'polypeptide(L)'
;MLEASATPPEEARRRAWECLDAAALLIDGDSDGRIDADAGPVGLACAVVLARAGRNALGEPAAARQVCHRNPLHGAARRRATARPADGGAARSLPVCEACRVTPGPVLRLRSPGSGGRGGYVPYATLPGPLAALGDGAGIDQLTRDVREYFGVH
;
A
#
# COMPACT_ATOMS: atom_id res chain seq x y z
N MET A 1 -24.07 10.29 25.99
CA MET A 1 -24.21 11.05 24.73
C MET A 1 -23.51 10.21 23.67
N LEU A 2 -24.27 9.39 22.94
CA LEU A 2 -23.73 8.57 21.85
C LEU A 2 -23.58 9.52 20.66
N GLU A 3 -22.34 9.88 20.32
CA GLU A 3 -22.06 10.61 19.09
C GLU A 3 -22.63 9.80 17.93
N ALA A 4 -23.56 10.40 17.18
CA ALA A 4 -24.00 9.84 15.92
C ALA A 4 -22.76 9.77 15.02
N SER A 5 -22.23 8.56 14.80
CA SER A 5 -21.16 8.33 13.84
C SER A 5 -21.66 8.83 12.49
N ALA A 6 -21.22 10.03 12.09
CA ALA A 6 -21.60 10.61 10.81
C ALA A 6 -21.25 9.59 9.73
N THR A 7 -22.24 9.20 8.92
CA THR A 7 -22.04 8.23 7.85
C THR A 7 -20.95 8.77 6.93
N PRO A 8 -19.87 8.01 6.67
CA PRO A 8 -18.80 8.48 5.81
C PRO A 8 -19.34 8.79 4.40
N PRO A 9 -18.76 9.79 3.71
CA PRO A 9 -19.15 10.12 2.33
C PRO A 9 -19.17 8.88 1.44
N GLU A 10 -20.09 8.81 0.48
CA GLU A 10 -20.24 7.65 -0.42
C GLU A 10 -18.93 7.32 -1.16
N GLU A 11 -18.21 8.34 -1.60
CA GLU A 11 -16.87 8.23 -2.18
C GLU A 11 -15.86 7.52 -1.26
N ALA A 12 -15.88 7.86 0.04
CA ALA A 12 -15.02 7.25 1.03
C ALA A 12 -15.38 5.79 1.27
N ARG A 13 -16.68 5.48 1.31
CA ARG A 13 -17.18 4.10 1.41
C ARG A 13 -16.78 3.27 0.20
N ARG A 14 -16.95 3.80 -1.01
CA ARG A 14 -16.61 3.11 -2.25
C ARG A 14 -15.12 2.77 -2.30
N ARG A 15 -14.25 3.75 -2.01
CA ARG A 15 -12.80 3.52 -1.94
C ARG A 15 -12.41 2.51 -0.87
N ALA A 16 -13.09 2.51 0.27
CA ALA A 16 -12.85 1.52 1.32
C ALA A 16 -13.19 0.09 0.86
N TRP A 17 -14.30 -0.09 0.15
CA TRP A 17 -14.68 -1.36 -0.46
C TRP A 17 -13.70 -1.79 -1.55
N GLU A 18 -13.34 -0.91 -2.48
CA GLU A 18 -12.36 -1.21 -3.52
C GLU A 18 -11.00 -1.65 -2.94
N CYS A 19 -10.57 -1.05 -1.83
CA CYS A 19 -9.37 -1.46 -1.12
C CYS A 19 -9.52 -2.85 -0.47
N LEU A 20 -10.66 -3.14 0.15
CA LEU A 20 -10.91 -4.41 0.81
C LEU A 20 -11.03 -5.56 -0.21
N ASP A 21 -11.74 -5.34 -1.31
CA ASP A 21 -11.87 -6.31 -2.39
C ASP A 21 -10.51 -6.64 -3.00
N ALA A 22 -9.69 -5.62 -3.29
CA ALA A 22 -8.33 -5.82 -3.78
C ALA A 22 -7.43 -6.52 -2.74
N ALA A 23 -7.60 -6.22 -1.46
CA ALA A 23 -6.88 -6.93 -0.40
C ALA A 23 -7.29 -8.41 -0.33
N ALA A 24 -8.59 -8.72 -0.48
CA ALA A 24 -9.10 -10.09 -0.52
C ALA A 24 -8.56 -10.85 -1.73
N LEU A 25 -8.55 -10.26 -2.93
CA LEU A 25 -7.96 -10.88 -4.11
C LEU A 25 -6.49 -11.30 -3.91
N LEU A 26 -5.74 -10.58 -3.08
CA LEU A 26 -4.31 -10.86 -2.81
C LEU A 26 -4.07 -11.99 -1.80
N ILE A 27 -5.04 -12.33 -0.95
CA ILE A 27 -4.83 -13.26 0.17
C ILE A 27 -5.87 -14.37 0.27
N ASP A 28 -7.04 -14.21 -0.35
CA ASP A 28 -8.19 -15.14 -0.34
C ASP A 28 -8.76 -15.17 -1.76
N GLY A 29 -7.91 -15.50 -2.72
CA GLY A 29 -8.26 -15.66 -4.13
C GLY A 29 -9.23 -16.82 -4.38
N ASP A 30 -9.16 -17.86 -3.53
CA ASP A 30 -10.11 -18.98 -3.55
C ASP A 30 -11.49 -18.61 -2.96
N SER A 31 -11.59 -17.46 -2.30
CA SER A 31 -12.81 -16.93 -1.68
C SER A 31 -13.42 -17.88 -0.63
N ASP A 32 -12.57 -18.60 0.10
CA ASP A 32 -12.97 -19.53 1.15
C ASP A 32 -12.89 -18.92 2.56
N GLY A 33 -12.46 -17.65 2.64
CA GLY A 33 -12.30 -16.90 3.89
C GLY A 33 -11.01 -17.22 4.63
N ARG A 34 -10.06 -17.92 4.02
CA ARG A 34 -8.73 -18.20 4.58
C ARG A 34 -7.64 -17.50 3.79
N ILE A 35 -6.47 -17.41 4.41
CA ILE A 35 -5.29 -16.93 3.70
C ILE A 35 -4.75 -18.08 2.84
N ASP A 36 -4.67 -17.87 1.53
CA ASP A 36 -4.14 -18.81 0.57
C ASP A 36 -2.68 -19.16 0.90
N ALA A 37 -2.32 -20.43 0.71
CA ALA A 37 -0.98 -20.92 1.04
C ALA A 37 0.13 -20.28 0.18
N ASP A 38 -0.22 -19.78 -1.00
CA ASP A 38 0.68 -19.10 -1.94
C ASP A 38 0.67 -17.57 -1.80
N ALA A 39 -0.09 -17.02 -0.84
CA ALA A 39 -0.08 -15.60 -0.46
C ALA A 39 1.30 -15.21 0.13
N GLY A 40 2.26 -14.95 -0.76
CA GLY A 40 3.64 -14.66 -0.40
C GLY A 40 3.78 -13.32 0.34
N PRO A 41 4.96 -13.05 0.93
CA PRO A 41 5.19 -11.85 1.75
C PRO A 41 4.86 -10.52 1.06
N VAL A 42 5.05 -10.44 -0.27
CA VAL A 42 4.73 -9.24 -1.06
C VAL A 42 3.21 -9.05 -1.16
N GLY A 43 2.47 -10.13 -1.45
CA GLY A 43 1.00 -10.11 -1.51
C GLY A 43 0.40 -9.74 -0.16
N LEU A 44 0.87 -10.38 0.92
CA LEU A 44 0.43 -10.08 2.29
C LEU A 44 0.72 -8.62 2.68
N ALA A 45 1.91 -8.11 2.37
CA ALA A 45 2.24 -6.71 2.63
C ALA A 45 1.32 -5.76 1.84
N CYS A 46 1.07 -6.06 0.56
CA CYS A 46 0.16 -5.28 -0.28
C CYS A 46 -1.28 -5.29 0.25
N ALA A 47 -1.78 -6.44 0.69
CA ALA A 47 -3.11 -6.57 1.29
C ALA A 47 -3.23 -5.75 2.59
N VAL A 48 -2.21 -5.76 3.46
CA VAL A 48 -2.19 -4.95 4.68
C VAL A 48 -2.17 -3.45 4.35
N VAL A 49 -1.43 -3.04 3.32
CA VAL A 49 -1.40 -1.64 2.86
C VAL A 49 -2.79 -1.20 2.40
N LEU A 50 -3.46 -2.02 1.57
CA LEU A 50 -4.81 -1.75 1.08
C LEU A 50 -5.85 -1.73 2.21
N ALA A 51 -5.83 -2.69 3.11
CA ALA A 51 -6.73 -2.71 4.27
C ALA A 51 -6.58 -1.45 5.15
N ARG A 52 -5.34 -1.00 5.39
CA ARG A 52 -5.07 0.26 6.10
C ARG A 52 -5.54 1.48 5.30
N ALA A 53 -5.34 1.49 4.00
CA ALA A 53 -5.78 2.58 3.13
C ALA A 53 -7.31 2.70 3.12
N GLY A 54 -8.04 1.59 2.98
CA GLY A 54 -9.50 1.56 3.03
C GLY A 54 -10.03 2.03 4.38
N ARG A 55 -9.43 1.57 5.50
CA ARG A 55 -9.78 2.06 6.83
C ARG A 55 -9.53 3.57 6.99
N ASN A 56 -8.42 4.07 6.46
CA ASN A 56 -8.12 5.51 6.48
C ASN A 56 -9.07 6.32 5.60
N ALA A 57 -9.56 5.76 4.48
CA ALA A 57 -10.51 6.45 3.62
C ALA A 57 -11.80 6.79 4.37
N LEU A 58 -12.23 5.94 5.31
CA LEU A 58 -13.42 6.18 6.13
C LEU A 58 -13.22 7.28 7.19
N GLY A 59 -12.02 7.40 7.76
CA GLY A 59 -11.73 8.40 8.81
C GLY A 59 -11.21 9.73 8.28
N GLU A 60 -10.36 9.70 7.25
CA GLU A 60 -9.67 10.86 6.69
C GLU A 60 -9.53 10.76 5.15
N PRO A 61 -10.62 10.95 4.40
CA PRO A 61 -10.68 10.68 2.96
C PRO A 61 -9.59 11.39 2.14
N ALA A 62 -9.21 12.61 2.52
CA ALA A 62 -8.19 13.39 1.82
C ALA A 62 -6.76 12.85 2.00
N ALA A 63 -6.45 12.24 3.15
CA ALA A 63 -5.13 11.68 3.44
C ALA A 63 -4.94 10.28 2.85
N ALA A 64 -6.03 9.57 2.54
CA ALA A 64 -6.00 8.17 2.10
C ALA A 64 -5.59 7.97 0.62
N ARG A 65 -5.20 9.02 -0.12
CA ARG A 65 -4.87 8.93 -1.56
C ARG A 65 -3.53 8.27 -1.85
N GLN A 66 -2.56 8.41 -0.94
CA GLN A 66 -1.21 7.88 -1.08
C GLN A 66 -0.75 7.30 0.26
N VAL A 67 0.17 6.35 0.23
CA VAL A 67 0.80 5.78 1.43
C VAL A 67 2.22 6.28 1.60
N CYS A 68 2.78 6.09 2.79
CA CYS A 68 4.15 6.50 3.05
C CYS A 68 5.13 5.75 2.13
N HIS A 69 5.86 6.50 1.31
CA HIS A 69 6.88 5.96 0.41
C HIS A 69 8.04 5.25 1.15
N ARG A 70 8.34 5.62 2.39
CA ARG A 70 9.39 4.93 3.15
C ARG A 70 8.92 3.57 3.63
N ASN A 71 7.70 3.50 4.17
CA ASN A 71 7.12 2.24 4.60
C ASN A 71 5.60 2.32 4.38
N PRO A 72 5.06 1.67 3.34
CA PRO A 72 3.64 1.78 3.03
C PRO A 72 2.77 1.17 4.15
N LEU A 73 3.34 0.30 5.01
CA LEU A 73 2.65 -0.21 6.20
C LEU A 73 2.39 0.88 7.24
N HIS A 74 3.12 2.01 7.26
CA HIS A 74 2.77 3.13 8.14
C HIS A 74 1.41 3.77 7.80
N GLY A 75 0.83 3.44 6.64
CA GLY A 75 -0.48 3.94 6.22
C GLY A 75 -0.38 5.26 5.45
N ALA A 76 -1.45 6.06 5.56
CA ALA A 76 -1.67 7.27 4.77
C ALA A 76 -0.50 8.27 4.87
N ALA A 77 -0.05 8.75 3.72
CA ALA A 77 0.84 9.88 3.65
C ALA A 77 0.07 11.17 3.91
N ARG A 78 0.63 12.03 4.75
CA ARG A 78 0.02 13.32 5.11
C ARG A 78 0.78 14.51 4.57
N ARG A 79 2.04 14.30 4.19
CA ARG A 79 2.99 15.34 3.78
C ARG A 79 3.90 14.79 2.67
N ARG A 80 4.67 15.68 2.06
CA ARG A 80 5.76 15.29 1.15
C ARG A 80 7.11 15.56 1.79
N ALA A 81 8.09 14.74 1.47
CA ALA A 81 9.48 14.93 1.85
C ALA A 81 10.39 14.74 0.63
N THR A 82 11.42 15.57 0.56
CA THR A 82 12.47 15.41 -0.45
C THR A 82 13.31 14.19 -0.10
N ALA A 83 13.36 13.22 -1.02
CA ALA A 83 14.21 12.06 -0.91
C ALA A 83 15.18 12.05 -2.09
N ARG A 84 16.44 11.73 -1.81
CA ARG A 84 17.43 11.49 -2.86
C ARG A 84 17.53 9.97 -3.09
N PRO A 85 17.35 9.51 -4.33
CA PRO A 85 17.65 8.13 -4.71
C PRO A 85 19.07 7.73 -4.30
N ALA A 86 19.25 6.48 -3.87
CA ALA A 86 20.57 5.96 -3.46
C ALA A 86 21.56 5.83 -4.62
N ASP A 87 21.05 5.76 -5.86
CA ASP A 87 21.82 5.72 -7.11
C ASP A 87 22.33 7.11 -7.57
N GLY A 88 22.14 8.15 -6.76
CA GLY A 88 22.65 9.50 -7.04
C GLY A 88 21.73 10.36 -7.92
N GLY A 89 20.56 9.85 -8.30
CA GLY A 89 19.58 10.57 -9.12
C GLY A 89 19.06 11.88 -8.51
N ALA A 90 18.26 12.60 -9.30
CA ALA A 90 17.65 13.86 -8.87
C ALA A 90 16.76 13.65 -7.63
N ALA A 91 16.79 14.62 -6.72
CA ALA A 91 15.93 14.60 -5.55
C ALA A 91 14.45 14.64 -5.97
N ARG A 92 13.63 13.77 -5.39
CA ARG A 92 12.19 13.66 -5.67
C ARG A 92 11.37 14.02 -4.44
N SER A 93 10.20 14.63 -4.66
CA SER A 93 9.25 14.96 -3.60
C SER A 93 8.25 13.82 -3.41
N LEU A 94 8.47 13.00 -2.37
CA LEU A 94 7.75 11.74 -2.16
C LEU A 94 6.77 11.83 -0.98
N PRO A 95 5.61 11.15 -1.06
CA PRO A 95 4.61 11.15 0.00
C PRO A 95 5.14 10.40 1.24
N VAL A 96 5.02 10.99 2.42
CA VAL A 96 5.43 10.36 3.69
C VAL A 96 4.37 10.57 4.79
N CYS A 97 4.33 9.66 5.76
CA CYS A 97 3.57 9.87 6.99
C CYS A 97 4.27 10.94 7.85
N GLU A 98 3.53 11.49 8.83
CA GLU A 98 4.05 12.55 9.71
C GLU A 98 5.32 12.11 10.46
N ALA A 99 5.34 10.87 10.96
CA ALA A 99 6.50 10.32 11.66
C ALA A 99 7.75 10.26 10.75
N CYS A 100 7.61 9.76 9.53
CA CYS A 100 8.73 9.68 8.58
C CYS A 100 9.20 11.05 8.05
N ARG A 101 8.38 12.10 8.20
CA ARG A 101 8.80 13.47 7.91
C ARG A 101 9.76 13.99 8.97
N VAL A 102 9.45 13.77 10.25
CA VAL A 102 10.24 14.25 11.40
C VAL A 102 11.48 13.41 11.61
N THR A 103 11.34 12.08 11.54
CA THR A 103 12.43 11.13 11.77
C THR A 103 12.49 10.17 10.59
N PRO A 104 13.26 10.51 9.54
CA PRO A 104 13.30 9.72 8.34
C PRO A 104 14.08 8.40 8.55
N GLY A 105 13.39 7.26 8.57
CA GLY A 105 14.00 5.91 8.69
C GLY A 105 14.30 5.24 7.34
N PRO A 106 14.90 4.04 7.30
CA PRO A 106 15.16 3.33 6.04
C PRO A 106 13.86 2.99 5.28
N VAL A 107 13.97 2.77 3.96
CA VAL A 107 12.85 2.26 3.15
C VAL A 107 12.57 0.80 3.53
N LEU A 108 11.30 0.41 3.61
CA LEU A 108 10.86 -0.96 3.85
C LEU A 108 11.46 -1.87 2.78
N ARG A 109 12.07 -2.97 3.24
CA ARG A 109 12.61 -4.01 2.38
C ARG A 109 11.87 -5.31 2.63
N LEU A 110 11.54 -6.03 1.57
CA LEU A 110 10.94 -7.36 1.64
C LEU A 110 11.84 -8.35 0.89
N ARG A 111 11.66 -9.64 1.19
CA ARG A 111 12.39 -10.70 0.50
C ARG A 111 11.91 -10.77 -0.96
N SER A 112 12.85 -10.79 -1.90
CA SER A 112 12.50 -10.94 -3.32
C SER A 112 11.96 -12.34 -3.62
N PRO A 113 10.77 -12.50 -4.22
CA PRO A 113 10.27 -13.80 -4.65
C PRO A 113 11.14 -14.37 -5.78
N GLY A 114 11.40 -15.68 -5.77
CA GLY A 114 12.15 -16.37 -6.85
C GLY A 114 13.66 -16.54 -6.62
N SER A 115 14.22 -16.01 -5.53
CA SER A 115 15.63 -16.22 -5.19
C SER A 115 15.76 -17.36 -4.18
N GLY A 116 15.86 -18.59 -4.71
CA GLY A 116 15.96 -19.83 -3.93
C GLY A 116 16.91 -19.70 -2.74
N GLY A 117 16.37 -19.79 -1.53
CA GLY A 117 17.09 -19.83 -0.25
C GLY A 117 17.88 -18.56 0.15
N ARG A 118 18.54 -17.87 -0.78
CA ARG A 118 19.50 -16.77 -0.54
C ARG A 118 19.05 -15.40 -1.08
N GLY A 119 17.75 -15.24 -1.34
CA GLY A 119 17.18 -13.95 -1.70
C GLY A 119 17.47 -12.84 -0.72
N GLY A 120 18.11 -11.78 -1.20
CA GLY A 120 18.31 -10.56 -0.42
C GLY A 120 17.00 -9.82 -0.16
N TYR A 121 16.98 -9.05 0.93
CA TYR A 121 15.94 -8.06 1.17
C TYR A 121 16.14 -6.88 0.23
N VAL A 122 15.15 -6.57 -0.60
CA VAL A 122 15.19 -5.44 -1.54
C VAL A 122 14.11 -4.42 -1.18
N PRO A 123 14.33 -3.12 -1.45
CA PRO A 123 13.30 -2.11 -1.27
C PRO A 123 12.01 -2.52 -1.96
N TYR A 124 10.85 -2.25 -1.36
CA TYR A 124 9.58 -2.71 -1.94
C TYR A 124 9.31 -2.15 -3.35
N ALA A 125 9.84 -0.96 -3.64
CA ALA A 125 9.76 -0.30 -4.95
C ALA A 125 10.44 -1.09 -6.08
N THR A 126 11.33 -2.03 -5.76
CA THR A 126 12.06 -2.84 -6.75
C THR A 126 11.54 -4.28 -6.83
N LEU A 127 10.47 -4.61 -6.09
CA LEU A 127 9.84 -5.93 -6.18
C LEU A 127 8.98 -6.01 -7.45
N PRO A 128 8.67 -7.21 -7.96
CA PRO A 128 7.61 -7.35 -8.95
C PRO A 128 6.22 -7.14 -8.33
N GLY A 129 5.24 -6.81 -9.17
CA GLY A 129 3.82 -6.75 -8.81
C GLY A 129 3.34 -5.38 -8.28
N PRO A 130 2.06 -5.29 -7.87
CA PRO A 130 1.38 -4.02 -7.60
C PRO A 130 2.06 -3.14 -6.54
N LEU A 131 2.70 -3.76 -5.54
CA LEU A 131 3.40 -3.03 -4.47
C LEU A 131 4.56 -2.15 -5.01
N ALA A 132 5.15 -2.52 -6.15
CA ALA A 132 6.24 -1.78 -6.77
C ALA A 132 5.81 -0.38 -7.22
N ALA A 133 4.58 -0.24 -7.73
CA ALA A 133 4.04 1.01 -8.27
C ALA A 133 3.99 2.12 -7.19
N LEU A 134 3.82 1.75 -5.92
CA LEU A 134 3.89 2.69 -4.80
C LEU A 134 5.29 3.32 -4.63
N GLY A 135 6.34 2.67 -5.15
CA GLY A 135 7.70 3.20 -5.19
C GLY A 135 7.79 4.47 -6.02
N ASP A 136 7.03 4.54 -7.12
CA ASP A 136 6.94 5.71 -7.99
C ASP A 136 5.92 6.76 -7.50
N GLY A 137 5.34 6.52 -6.32
CA GLY A 137 4.33 7.38 -5.72
C GLY A 137 2.94 7.19 -6.31
N ALA A 138 2.66 6.02 -6.92
CA ALA A 138 1.31 5.66 -7.33
C ALA A 138 0.30 5.82 -6.18
N GLY A 139 -0.90 6.24 -6.53
CA GLY A 139 -2.00 6.38 -5.58
C GLY A 139 -2.66 5.05 -5.26
N ILE A 140 -3.47 5.02 -4.20
CA ILE A 140 -4.23 3.84 -3.81
C ILE A 140 -5.20 3.40 -4.92
N ASP A 141 -5.82 4.34 -5.62
CA ASP A 141 -6.75 4.05 -6.73
C ASP A 141 -6.04 3.38 -7.93
N GLN A 142 -4.74 3.66 -8.12
CA GLN A 142 -3.94 2.93 -9.11
C GLN A 142 -3.60 1.54 -8.60
N LEU A 143 -3.20 1.42 -7.33
CA LEU A 143 -2.86 0.14 -6.72
C LEU A 143 -4.03 -0.85 -6.75
N THR A 144 -5.26 -0.42 -6.44
CA THR A 144 -6.44 -1.29 -6.53
C THR A 144 -6.70 -1.76 -7.95
N ARG A 145 -6.49 -0.88 -8.94
CA ARG A 145 -6.58 -1.24 -10.36
C ARG A 145 -5.50 -2.23 -10.77
N ASP A 146 -4.25 -2.00 -10.39
CA ASP A 146 -3.11 -2.88 -10.71
C ASP A 146 -3.31 -4.28 -10.12
N VAL A 147 -3.87 -4.38 -8.90
CA VAL A 147 -4.23 -5.67 -8.30
C VAL A 147 -5.34 -6.35 -9.09
N ARG A 148 -6.42 -5.64 -9.41
CA ARG A 148 -7.51 -6.22 -10.21
C ARG A 148 -6.99 -6.72 -11.57
N GLU A 149 -6.18 -5.94 -12.26
CA GLU A 149 -5.55 -6.32 -13.52
C GLU A 149 -4.61 -7.53 -13.37
N TYR A 150 -3.81 -7.56 -12.30
CA TYR A 150 -2.93 -8.69 -12.00
C TYR A 150 -3.69 -10.02 -11.84
N PHE A 151 -4.92 -9.97 -11.34
CA PHE A 151 -5.82 -11.13 -11.21
C PHE A 151 -6.84 -11.26 -12.36
N GLY A 152 -6.76 -10.45 -13.42
CA GLY A 152 -7.66 -10.52 -14.58
C GLY A 152 -9.10 -10.06 -14.32
N VAL A 153 -9.32 -9.22 -13.30
CA VAL A 153 -10.62 -8.62 -12.94
C VAL A 153 -10.70 -7.21 -13.53
N HIS A 154 -11.83 -6.84 -14.14
CA HIS A 154 -12.07 -5.53 -14.77
C HIS A 154 -13.20 -4.75 -14.09
#